data_AF-A0A953XAX6-F1
#
_entry.id   AF-A0A953XAX6-F1
#
_cell.length_a   1.000
_cell.length_b   1.000
_cell.length_c   1.000
_cell.angle_alpha   90.00
_cell.angle_beta   90.00
_cell.angle_gamma   90.00
#
_symmetry.space_group_name_H-M   'P 1'
#
loop_
_entity.id
_entity.type
_entity.pdbx_description
1 polymer ?
#
loop_
_entity_poly.entity_id
_entity_poly.type
_entity_poly.pdbx_seq_one_letter_code
_entity_poly.pdbx_strand_id
1 'polypeptide(L)'
;AKAALYAGVKLLMDRMGVTAVDRITLAGAFGSHIDTTYAMILGLIPDCALDKVAAGGNAAGTGARIALLNRAARAEIEDVVRRIEKVETAVEPRFQEHFVDAMAIPHASDAFPNLSQAVALPERQAGEAGQDSGGRRRRRRA
;
A
#
# COMPACT_ATOMS: atom_id res chain seq x y z
N ALA A 1 -9.50 6.79 -0.31
CA ALA A 1 -9.31 5.45 0.29
C ALA A 1 -8.06 4.75 -0.25
N LYS A 2 -7.89 4.58 -1.57
CA LYS A 2 -6.74 3.85 -2.16
C LYS A 2 -5.35 4.36 -1.75
N ALA A 3 -5.16 5.68 -1.69
CA ALA A 3 -3.88 6.30 -1.37
C ALA A 3 -3.40 5.92 0.03
N ALA A 4 -4.30 5.82 1.01
CA ALA A 4 -3.97 5.39 2.37
C ALA A 4 -3.48 3.95 2.43
N LEU A 5 -4.09 3.05 1.64
CA LEU A 5 -3.67 1.65 1.58
C LEU A 5 -2.28 1.52 0.94
N TYR A 6 -2.07 2.17 -0.21
CA TYR A 6 -0.77 2.17 -0.88
C TYR A 6 0.32 2.78 0.00
N ALA A 7 0.05 3.95 0.60
CA ALA A 7 0.99 4.63 1.48
C ALA A 7 1.35 3.79 2.72
N GLY A 8 0.36 3.09 3.29
CA GLY A 8 0.60 2.15 4.39
C GLY A 8 1.54 1.02 3.97
N VAL A 9 1.32 0.41 2.81
CA VAL A 9 2.21 -0.65 2.30
C VAL A 9 3.61 -0.10 2.00
N LYS A 10 3.72 1.06 1.35
CA LYS A 10 5.00 1.68 1.02
C LYS A 10 5.80 2.05 2.27
N LEU A 11 5.15 2.58 3.29
CA LEU A 11 5.77 2.86 4.58
C LEU A 11 6.36 1.60 5.23
N LEU A 12 5.63 0.47 5.17
CA LEU A 12 6.12 -0.80 5.68
C LEU A 12 7.29 -1.33 4.85
N MET A 13 7.23 -1.20 3.51
CA MET A 13 8.33 -1.57 2.63
C MET A 13 9.61 -0.79 2.97
N ASP A 14 9.48 0.52 3.18
CA ASP A 14 10.60 1.39 3.54
C ASP A 14 11.19 1.02 4.91
N ARG A 15 10.34 0.71 5.91
CA ARG A 15 10.79 0.25 7.24
C ARG A 15 11.50 -1.10 7.18
N MET A 16 11.06 -1.99 6.29
CA MET A 16 11.67 -3.31 6.07
C MET A 16 12.87 -3.26 5.12
N GLY A 17 13.16 -2.12 4.48
CA GLY A 17 14.24 -1.97 3.51
C GLY A 17 14.03 -2.77 2.22
N VAL A 18 12.78 -3.02 1.84
CA VAL A 18 12.43 -3.80 0.63
C VAL A 18 11.87 -2.89 -0.46
N THR A 19 12.20 -3.19 -1.71
CA THR A 19 11.77 -2.39 -2.87
C THR A 19 10.66 -3.07 -3.68
N ALA A 20 10.42 -4.36 -3.44
CA ALA A 20 9.43 -5.17 -4.14
C ALA A 20 8.71 -6.12 -3.17
N VAL A 21 7.52 -6.56 -3.57
CA VAL A 21 6.70 -7.53 -2.83
C VAL A 21 6.50 -8.77 -3.70
N ASP A 22 6.86 -9.94 -3.18
CA ASP A 22 6.80 -11.20 -3.92
C ASP A 22 5.37 -11.73 -4.11
N ARG A 23 4.49 -11.45 -3.14
CA ARG A 23 3.10 -11.96 -3.12
C ARG A 23 2.19 -11.05 -2.32
N ILE A 24 0.98 -10.81 -2.84
CA ILE A 24 -0.05 -10.01 -2.19
C ILE A 24 -1.29 -10.87 -1.96
N THR A 25 -1.77 -10.90 -0.71
CA THR A 25 -3.02 -11.59 -0.35
C THR A 25 -4.02 -10.59 0.18
N LEU A 26 -5.13 -10.42 -0.52
CA LEU A 26 -6.21 -9.49 -0.16
C LEU A 26 -7.27 -10.20 0.69
N ALA A 27 -7.24 -9.97 1.99
CA ALA A 27 -8.23 -10.53 2.92
C ALA A 27 -9.45 -9.60 3.11
N GLY A 28 -10.55 -10.17 3.58
CA GLY A 28 -11.79 -9.48 3.88
C GLY A 28 -12.77 -9.40 2.70
N ALA A 29 -13.93 -8.82 2.95
CA ALA A 29 -15.00 -8.68 1.96
C ALA A 29 -14.53 -7.94 0.70
N PHE A 30 -13.68 -6.94 0.88
CA PHE A 30 -13.10 -6.16 -0.20
C PHE A 30 -12.18 -7.01 -1.09
N GLY A 31 -11.29 -7.81 -0.49
CA GLY A 31 -10.36 -8.66 -1.24
C GLY A 31 -11.01 -9.83 -1.98
N SER A 32 -12.22 -10.22 -1.59
CA SER A 32 -12.90 -11.41 -2.14
C SER A 32 -13.55 -11.20 -3.51
N HIS A 33 -13.80 -9.94 -3.89
CA HIS A 33 -14.54 -9.59 -5.11
C HIS A 33 -13.80 -8.58 -6.00
N ILE A 34 -12.60 -8.16 -5.60
CA ILE A 34 -11.82 -7.20 -6.37
C ILE A 34 -10.99 -7.91 -7.42
N ASP A 35 -11.06 -7.41 -8.65
CA ASP A 35 -10.15 -7.83 -9.71
C ASP A 35 -8.74 -7.30 -9.40
N THR A 36 -7.76 -8.20 -9.42
CA THR A 36 -6.38 -7.92 -9.01
C THR A 36 -5.67 -6.97 -9.97
N THR A 37 -5.98 -7.06 -11.26
CA THR A 37 -5.43 -6.18 -12.29
C THR A 37 -5.99 -4.78 -12.10
N TYR A 38 -7.31 -4.62 -11.94
CA TYR A 38 -7.92 -3.32 -11.68
C TYR A 38 -7.50 -2.71 -10.34
N ALA A 39 -7.31 -3.52 -9.30
CA ALA A 39 -6.72 -3.07 -8.03
C ALA A 39 -5.34 -2.43 -8.26
N MET A 40 -4.49 -3.06 -9.06
CA MET A 40 -3.15 -2.55 -9.36
C MET A 40 -3.18 -1.34 -10.30
N ILE A 41 -4.05 -1.32 -11.31
CA ILE A 41 -4.26 -0.15 -12.20
C ILE A 41 -4.69 1.07 -11.39
N LEU A 42 -5.63 0.91 -10.46
CA LEU A 42 -6.04 1.98 -9.56
C LEU A 42 -4.90 2.41 -8.63
N GLY A 43 -3.88 1.57 -8.44
CA GLY A 43 -2.79 1.76 -7.49
C GLY A 43 -3.24 1.55 -6.05
N LEU A 44 -4.20 0.67 -5.84
CA LEU A 44 -4.63 0.24 -4.50
C LEU A 44 -3.54 -0.56 -3.78
N ILE A 45 -2.75 -1.32 -4.55
CA ILE A 45 -1.66 -2.18 -4.12
C ILE A 45 -0.39 -1.84 -4.90
N PRO A 46 0.82 -2.09 -4.34
CA PRO A 46 2.06 -1.95 -5.09
C PRO A 46 2.14 -2.94 -6.24
N ASP A 47 3.06 -2.68 -7.14
CA ASP A 47 3.36 -3.55 -8.26
C ASP A 47 3.84 -4.92 -7.77
N CYS A 48 3.29 -5.98 -8.39
CA CYS A 48 3.58 -7.37 -8.08
C CYS A 48 3.24 -8.19 -9.33
N ALA A 49 3.81 -9.38 -9.47
CA ALA A 49 3.38 -10.28 -10.53
C ALA A 49 1.89 -10.63 -10.35
N LEU A 50 1.08 -10.46 -11.40
CA LEU A 50 -0.38 -10.57 -11.28
C LEU A 50 -0.84 -11.97 -10.82
N ASP A 51 -0.11 -13.01 -11.18
CA ASP A 51 -0.34 -14.40 -10.71
C ASP A 51 0.02 -14.62 -9.23
N LYS A 52 0.70 -13.65 -8.60
CA LYS A 52 1.03 -13.61 -7.17
C LYS A 52 0.13 -12.69 -6.36
N VAL A 53 -0.91 -12.12 -6.98
CA VAL A 53 -1.95 -11.37 -6.27
C VAL A 53 -3.20 -12.24 -6.19
N ALA A 54 -3.66 -12.52 -4.97
CA ALA A 54 -4.82 -13.41 -4.77
C ALA A 54 -5.74 -12.93 -3.64
N ALA A 55 -7.01 -13.27 -3.76
CA ALA A 55 -8.00 -13.11 -2.69
C ALA A 55 -7.74 -14.14 -1.57
N GLY A 56 -7.61 -13.67 -0.34
CA GLY A 56 -7.46 -14.50 0.87
C GLY A 56 -8.79 -14.84 1.57
N GLY A 57 -9.91 -14.31 1.06
CA GLY A 57 -11.24 -14.51 1.66
C GLY A 57 -11.35 -13.93 3.08
N ASN A 58 -12.27 -14.47 3.89
CA ASN A 58 -12.40 -14.12 5.30
C ASN A 58 -11.31 -14.79 6.16
N ALA A 59 -10.10 -14.21 6.13
CA ALA A 59 -8.97 -14.69 6.90
C ALA A 59 -9.22 -14.68 8.42
N ALA A 60 -9.93 -13.67 8.94
CA ALA A 60 -10.27 -13.56 10.36
C ALA A 60 -11.17 -14.72 10.83
N GLY A 61 -12.25 -15.00 10.09
CA GLY A 61 -13.15 -16.13 10.39
C GLY A 61 -12.46 -17.48 10.24
N THR A 62 -11.60 -17.62 9.22
CA THR A 62 -10.81 -18.85 9.01
C THR A 62 -9.83 -19.07 10.16
N GLY A 63 -9.11 -18.03 10.58
CA GLY A 63 -8.20 -18.06 11.72
C GLY A 63 -8.91 -18.39 13.03
N ALA A 64 -10.09 -17.81 13.27
CA ALA A 64 -10.91 -18.12 14.45
C ALA A 64 -11.31 -19.61 14.50
N ARG A 65 -11.73 -20.18 13.37
CA ARG A 65 -12.06 -21.62 13.28
C ARG A 65 -10.83 -22.50 13.53
N ILE A 66 -9.67 -22.14 12.98
CA ILE A 66 -8.41 -22.85 13.21
C ILE A 66 -8.04 -22.82 14.71
N ALA A 67 -8.05 -21.64 15.32
CA ALA A 67 -7.76 -21.48 16.74
C ALA A 67 -8.76 -22.23 17.64
N LEU A 68 -10.04 -22.31 17.23
CA LEU A 68 -11.06 -23.04 17.98
C LEU A 68 -10.80 -24.55 17.97
N LEU A 69 -10.46 -25.13 16.81
CA LEU A 69 -10.36 -26.57 16.59
C LEU A 69 -8.96 -27.15 16.84
N ASN A 70 -7.91 -26.33 16.83
CA ASN A 70 -6.53 -26.79 16.99
C ASN A 70 -5.81 -25.99 18.10
N ARG A 71 -5.48 -26.69 19.19
CA ARG A 71 -4.78 -26.10 20.35
C ARG A 71 -3.35 -25.67 20.03
N ALA A 72 -2.62 -26.44 19.22
CA ALA A 72 -1.25 -26.09 18.83
C ALA A 72 -1.24 -24.84 17.95
N ALA A 73 -2.15 -24.76 16.98
CA ALA A 73 -2.29 -23.57 16.14
C ALA A 73 -2.72 -22.33 16.95
N ARG A 74 -3.56 -22.51 17.99
CA ARG A 74 -3.90 -21.41 18.91
C ARG A 74 -2.67 -20.87 19.63
N ALA A 75 -1.82 -21.74 20.17
CA ALA A 75 -0.58 -21.33 20.83
C ALA A 75 0.36 -20.61 19.85
N GLU A 76 0.49 -21.11 18.62
CA GLU A 76 1.26 -20.45 17.57
C GLU A 76 0.74 -19.04 17.26
N ILE A 77 -0.58 -18.87 17.14
CA ILE A 77 -1.21 -17.56 16.91
C ILE A 77 -0.90 -16.61 18.08
N GLU A 78 -1.00 -17.08 19.33
CA GLU A 78 -0.67 -16.27 20.51
C GLU A 78 0.80 -15.80 20.49
N ASP A 79 1.73 -16.67 20.12
CA ASP A 79 3.15 -16.35 19.98
C ASP A 79 3.45 -15.40 18.81
N VAL A 80 2.71 -15.53 17.70
CA VAL A 80 2.80 -14.58 16.57
C VAL A 80 2.32 -13.20 17.01
N VAL A 81 1.17 -13.10 17.69
CA VAL A 81 0.60 -11.81 18.14
C VAL A 81 1.58 -11.04 19.02
N ARG A 82 2.33 -11.72 19.90
CA ARG A 82 3.35 -11.09 20.76
C ARG A 82 4.52 -10.48 20.00
N ARG A 83 4.75 -10.89 18.76
CA ARG A 83 5.85 -10.43 17.90
C ARG A 83 5.42 -9.38 16.89
N ILE A 84 4.14 -9.03 16.83
CA ILE A 84 3.63 -7.99 15.93
C ILE A 84 4.08 -6.62 16.44
N GLU A 85 4.76 -5.87 15.57
CA GLU A 85 5.10 -4.48 15.80
C GLU A 85 4.04 -3.57 15.16
N LYS A 86 3.43 -2.69 15.96
CA LYS A 86 2.47 -1.71 15.47
C LYS A 86 3.21 -0.49 14.93
N VAL A 87 2.97 -0.17 13.66
CA VAL A 87 3.43 1.09 13.05
C VAL A 87 2.29 2.10 13.04
N GLU A 88 2.48 3.23 13.73
CA GLU A 88 1.48 4.30 13.81
C GLU A 88 1.67 5.32 12.70
N THR A 89 0.87 5.21 11.64
CA THR A 89 0.98 6.07 10.45
C THR A 89 0.86 7.57 10.75
N ALA A 90 0.17 7.96 11.82
CA ALA A 90 -0.04 9.36 12.20
C ALA A 90 1.22 10.09 12.67
N VAL A 91 2.22 9.34 13.17
CA VAL A 91 3.50 9.90 13.67
C VAL A 91 4.65 9.66 12.69
N GLU A 92 4.40 8.96 11.59
CA GLU A 92 5.42 8.56 10.62
C GLU A 92 5.64 9.68 9.59
N PRO A 93 6.81 10.36 9.57
CA PRO A 93 7.00 11.58 8.79
C PRO A 93 6.79 11.40 7.29
N ARG A 94 7.10 10.21 6.76
CA ARG A 94 7.02 9.89 5.33
C ARG A 94 5.63 9.43 4.88
N PHE A 95 4.70 9.19 5.81
CA PHE A 95 3.37 8.72 5.45
C PHE A 95 2.62 9.72 4.58
N GLN A 96 2.72 11.02 4.89
CA GLN A 96 2.07 12.07 4.10
C GLN A 96 2.63 12.16 2.68
N GLU A 97 3.95 12.05 2.52
CA GLU A 97 4.62 12.02 1.21
C GLU A 97 4.11 10.84 0.37
N HIS A 98 4.14 9.62 0.92
CA HIS A 98 3.61 8.44 0.22
C HIS A 98 2.12 8.56 -0.10
N PHE A 99 1.34 9.20 0.78
CA PHE A 99 -0.08 9.41 0.54
C PHE A 99 -0.33 10.34 -0.65
N VAL A 100 0.39 11.46 -0.75
CA VAL A 100 0.27 12.42 -1.85
C VAL A 100 0.66 11.76 -3.18
N ASP A 101 1.79 11.06 -3.22
CA ASP A 101 2.23 10.36 -4.42
C ASP A 101 1.22 9.29 -4.87
N ALA A 102 0.59 8.62 -3.91
CA ALA A 102 -0.44 7.62 -4.17
C ALA A 102 -1.80 8.19 -4.56
N MET A 103 -2.00 9.52 -4.60
CA MET A 103 -3.25 10.11 -5.12
C MET A 103 -3.35 10.01 -6.64
N ALA A 104 -2.23 9.92 -7.35
CA ALA A 104 -2.21 9.64 -8.78
C ALA A 104 -2.59 8.18 -9.08
N ILE A 105 -2.94 7.90 -10.33
CA ILE A 105 -3.32 6.58 -10.82
C ILE A 105 -2.32 6.13 -11.91
N PRO A 106 -1.64 4.98 -11.73
CA PRO A 106 -1.62 4.16 -10.51
C PRO A 106 -0.87 4.83 -9.34
N HIS A 107 0.15 5.64 -9.64
CA HIS A 107 0.97 6.36 -8.67
C HIS A 107 1.78 7.46 -9.37
N ALA A 108 2.25 8.49 -8.64
CA ALA A 108 2.99 9.60 -9.22
C ALA A 108 4.42 9.21 -9.64
N SER A 109 5.12 8.48 -8.77
CA SER A 109 6.56 8.15 -8.91
C SER A 109 6.83 6.68 -9.27
N ASP A 110 6.26 5.72 -8.54
CA ASP A 110 6.42 4.27 -8.77
C ASP A 110 6.08 3.81 -10.21
N ALA A 111 6.88 2.88 -10.76
CA ALA A 111 6.95 2.59 -12.19
C ALA A 111 6.06 1.44 -12.72
N PHE A 112 5.58 0.55 -11.83
CA PHE A 112 4.71 -0.59 -12.17
C PHE A 112 5.17 -1.47 -13.36
N PRO A 113 6.41 -2.01 -13.33
CA PRO A 113 6.94 -2.84 -14.42
C PRO A 113 6.21 -4.17 -14.64
N ASN A 114 5.57 -4.76 -13.63
CA ASN A 114 4.77 -5.98 -13.83
C ASN A 114 3.43 -5.66 -14.48
N LEU A 115 2.77 -4.58 -14.03
CA LEU A 115 1.51 -4.15 -14.63
C LEU A 115 1.65 -3.73 -16.10
N SER A 116 2.73 -3.04 -16.46
CA SER A 116 2.95 -2.54 -17.82
C SER A 116 3.13 -3.66 -18.86
N GLN A 117 3.47 -4.87 -18.43
CA GLN A 117 3.52 -6.06 -19.29
C GLN A 117 2.12 -6.59 -19.63
N ALA A 118 1.12 -6.34 -18.77
CA ALA A 118 -0.24 -6.81 -18.94
C ALA A 118 -1.19 -5.74 -19.51
N VAL A 119 -0.91 -4.46 -19.25
CA VAL A 119 -1.79 -3.33 -19.58
C VAL A 119 -0.98 -2.16 -20.12
N ALA A 120 -1.45 -1.54 -21.20
CA ALA A 120 -0.87 -0.31 -21.72
C ALA A 120 -1.13 0.85 -20.74
N LEU A 121 -0.07 1.36 -20.11
CA LEU A 121 -0.15 2.51 -19.20
C LEU A 121 -0.05 3.82 -20.00
N PRO A 122 -0.80 4.87 -19.60
CA PRO A 122 -0.69 6.18 -20.24
C PRO A 122 0.69 6.80 -20.02
N GLU A 123 1.11 7.66 -20.94
CA GLU A 123 2.34 8.43 -20.78
C GLU A 123 2.28 9.30 -19.52
N ARG A 124 3.33 9.24 -18.70
CA ARG A 124 3.41 10.04 -17.48
C ARG A 124 3.59 11.50 -17.87
N GLN A 125 2.61 12.34 -17.50
CA GLN A 125 2.79 13.78 -17.56
C GLN A 125 3.86 14.16 -16.54
N ALA A 126 4.98 14.71 -17.00
CA ALA A 126 6.00 15.30 -16.14
C ALA A 126 5.44 16.60 -15.53
N GLY A 127 4.63 16.46 -14.48
CA GLY A 127 4.09 17.58 -13.71
C GLY A 127 5.15 18.16 -12.79
N GLU A 128 5.39 19.47 -12.93
CA GLU A 128 6.25 20.35 -12.14
C GLU A 128 6.30 20.00 -10.64
N ALA A 129 7.32 19.26 -10.23
CA ALA A 129 7.69 19.13 -8.82
C ALA A 129 8.31 20.46 -8.34
N GLY A 130 7.48 21.34 -7.79
CA GLY A 130 7.87 22.37 -6.82
C GLY A 130 8.85 23.45 -7.27
N GLN A 131 8.35 24.47 -7.97
CA GLN A 131 8.90 25.84 -7.87
C GLN A 131 7.87 26.76 -7.22
N ASP A 132 7.73 26.68 -5.89
CA ASP A 132 7.19 27.80 -5.12
C ASP A 132 8.30 28.43 -4.28
N SER A 133 9.33 28.92 -4.97
CA SER A 133 10.25 29.93 -4.45
C SER A 133 9.68 31.33 -4.74
N GLY A 134 8.46 31.60 -4.26
CA GLY A 134 7.74 32.85 -4.45
C GLY A 134 7.91 33.81 -3.27
N GLY A 135 9.08 34.44 -3.14
CA GLY A 135 9.34 35.46 -2.13
C GLY A 135 8.33 36.62 -2.19
N ARG A 136 7.44 36.72 -1.19
CA ARG A 136 6.48 37.84 -1.07
C ARG A 136 6.99 38.90 -0.09
N ARG A 137 7.69 39.86 -0.68
CA ARG A 137 8.01 41.24 -0.24
C ARG A 137 7.33 41.73 1.07
N ARG A 138 8.17 42.04 2.07
CA ARG A 138 7.88 42.95 3.19
C ARG A 138 7.29 44.27 2.67
N ARG A 139 6.00 44.55 2.93
CA ARG A 139 5.44 45.90 2.84
C ARG A 139 5.73 46.63 4.16
N ARG A 140 6.73 47.52 4.14
CA ARG A 140 6.79 48.64 5.09
C ARG A 140 5.59 49.55 4.83
N ARG A 141 4.85 49.91 5.87
CA ARG A 141 4.03 51.12 5.88
C ARG A 141 4.57 52.03 6.97
N ALA A 142 4.84 53.26 6.56
CA ALA A 142 4.99 54.43 7.40
C ALA A 142 3.64 54.78 8.05
#